data_AF-A0A0R1S7M7-F1
#
_entry.id   AF-A0A0R1S7M7-F1
#
_cell.length_a   1.000
_cell.length_b   1.000
_cell.length_c   1.000
_cell.angle_alpha   90.00
_cell.angle_beta   90.00
_cell.angle_gamma   90.00
#
_symmetry.space_group_name_H-M   'P 1'
#
loop_
_entity.id
_entity.type
_entity.pdbx_description
1 polymer ?
#
loop_
_entity_poly.entity_id
_entity_poly.type
_entity_poly.pdbx_seq_one_letter_code
_entity_poly.pdbx_strand_id
1 'polypeptide(L)'
;MAVVITGMGFLLSILPSSTYVRAQASTASSFITKYKSDVKKASTKYNLYGSVMMAQAGLESGWGQSELTQDANNFFGIKGAYNGQSVSMPTVEYNSNGQMTNTTANFKKYPTAYASFADNGSTLRNGTSWNTNYYSGTWKENAGDYAAAANALTGKYATAPNYGTSLIKIIETYSLDQIFGENRSDGSSSSSTATTDSSDSQDSASTSSSTDSSASTNQPDLTNSQTTKAAVSVNYSHGSGKDLVPLSAKYNKYYVYNHVKGSSQNEKRYSWTSLGVKNRVQVYLDMKATKQGTSGSWYRFRFYPTTKAKKFWVYAPALSFAKTYYGAASGKLVPSRTASGSLYTHILGSPTLSKQTTKLTSLKAKKHYSVNQTALQSTKSGPVLWYRLADGKTKGWIKGTNVLSFPSSIAMVNANGTKTISEAANSSYLYNNATTAITMQKHYKLAQVDLRAGTKVKVDKLGYKVKDKSLWYRIICPNTDTKYWISSKFLS
;
A
#
# COMPACT_ATOMS: atom_id res chain seq x y z
N MET A 1 -20.25 31.06 -34.93
CA MET A 1 -19.77 30.85 -33.55
C MET A 1 -18.45 30.09 -33.61
N ALA A 2 -17.40 30.54 -32.91
CA ALA A 2 -16.12 29.83 -32.88
C ALA A 2 -16.10 28.81 -31.74
N VAL A 3 -15.95 27.52 -32.06
CA VAL A 3 -15.76 26.47 -31.04
C VAL A 3 -14.29 26.45 -30.66
N VAL A 4 -13.96 27.03 -29.50
CA VAL A 4 -12.61 26.96 -28.92
C VAL A 4 -12.39 25.53 -28.42
N ILE A 5 -11.82 24.68 -29.27
CA ILE A 5 -11.44 23.30 -28.91
C ILE A 5 -10.24 23.40 -27.96
N THR A 6 -10.51 23.28 -26.66
CA THR A 6 -9.48 23.26 -25.62
C THR A 6 -8.48 22.15 -25.92
N GLY A 7 -7.20 22.50 -26.12
CA GLY A 7 -6.16 21.56 -26.47
C GLY A 7 -6.05 20.39 -25.49
N MET A 8 -5.61 19.23 -25.98
CA MET A 8 -5.44 18.00 -25.19
C MET A 8 -4.32 18.14 -24.15
N GLY A 9 -4.61 18.85 -23.07
CA GLY A 9 -3.75 19.04 -21.92
C GLY A 9 -3.60 17.75 -21.13
N PHE A 10 -2.66 16.91 -21.57
CA PHE A 10 -2.09 15.83 -20.77
C PHE A 10 -1.25 16.41 -19.63
N LEU A 11 -1.93 17.09 -18.69
CA LEU A 11 -1.39 17.35 -17.36
C LEU A 11 -1.22 16.01 -16.67
N LEU A 12 -0.01 15.46 -16.77
CA LEU A 12 0.48 14.35 -15.96
C LEU A 12 0.10 14.62 -14.50
N SER A 13 -0.91 13.90 -14.00
CA SER A 13 -0.88 13.47 -12.62
C SER A 13 0.33 12.55 -12.49
N ILE A 14 1.50 13.13 -12.18
CA ILE A 14 2.70 12.36 -11.85
C ILE A 14 2.37 11.62 -10.55
N LEU A 15 1.80 10.42 -10.67
CA LEU A 15 1.43 9.57 -9.54
C LEU A 15 2.71 9.35 -8.71
N PRO A 16 2.83 9.95 -7.51
CA PRO A 16 4.10 10.42 -6.93
C PRO A 16 5.11 9.29 -6.68
N SER A 17 5.85 8.94 -7.75
CA SER A 17 6.43 7.62 -8.02
C SER A 17 5.74 6.50 -7.23
N SER A 18 4.42 6.36 -7.44
CA SER A 18 3.54 5.51 -6.62
C SER A 18 4.16 4.11 -6.49
N THR A 19 4.71 3.78 -5.32
CA THR A 19 5.17 2.42 -5.07
C THR A 19 3.98 1.52 -5.24
N TYR A 20 4.05 0.67 -6.27
CA TYR A 20 3.18 -0.46 -6.54
C TYR A 20 2.43 -0.86 -5.27
N VAL A 21 1.16 -0.47 -5.17
CA VAL A 21 0.21 -1.20 -4.33
C VAL A 21 0.28 -2.59 -4.89
N ARG A 22 1.03 -3.46 -4.19
CA ARG A 22 1.49 -4.73 -4.72
C ARG A 22 0.25 -5.59 -4.95
N ALA A 23 -0.27 -5.53 -6.17
CA ALA A 23 -1.51 -6.14 -6.55
C ALA A 23 -1.44 -7.60 -6.12
N GLN A 24 -2.57 -8.09 -5.60
CA GLN A 24 -2.73 -9.51 -5.46
C GLN A 24 -2.49 -10.12 -6.85
N ALA A 25 -1.75 -11.22 -6.96
CA ALA A 25 -1.58 -11.88 -8.25
C ALA A 25 -2.97 -12.18 -8.86
N SER A 26 -3.96 -12.52 -8.03
CA SER A 26 -5.36 -12.59 -8.43
C SER A 26 -5.95 -11.28 -8.96
N THR A 27 -5.71 -10.11 -8.34
CA THR A 27 -6.20 -8.82 -8.88
C THR A 27 -5.58 -8.53 -10.25
N ALA A 28 -4.27 -8.71 -10.40
CA ALA A 28 -3.57 -8.46 -11.68
C ALA A 28 -4.01 -9.46 -12.76
N SER A 29 -3.99 -10.76 -12.48
CA SER A 29 -4.49 -11.78 -13.42
C SER A 29 -5.97 -11.60 -13.76
N SER A 30 -6.85 -11.29 -12.80
CA SER A 30 -8.26 -11.00 -13.10
C SER A 30 -8.44 -9.73 -13.94
N PHE A 31 -7.63 -8.69 -13.73
CA PHE A 31 -7.63 -7.49 -14.57
C PHE A 31 -7.19 -7.81 -16.00
N ILE A 32 -6.08 -8.55 -16.15
CA ILE A 32 -5.57 -8.98 -17.46
C ILE A 32 -6.61 -9.84 -18.18
N THR A 33 -7.15 -10.87 -17.53
CA THR A 33 -8.20 -11.73 -18.11
C THR A 33 -9.44 -10.94 -18.49
N LYS A 34 -9.90 -10.00 -17.65
CA LYS A 34 -11.11 -9.20 -17.93
C LYS A 34 -10.93 -8.27 -19.13
N TYR A 35 -9.78 -7.60 -19.25
CA TYR A 35 -9.58 -6.54 -20.25
C TYR A 35 -8.71 -6.94 -21.45
N LYS A 36 -8.22 -8.19 -21.53
CA LYS A 36 -7.43 -8.70 -22.67
C LYS A 36 -8.11 -8.43 -24.02
N SER A 37 -9.42 -8.64 -24.12
CA SER A 37 -10.17 -8.43 -25.36
C SER A 37 -10.23 -6.95 -25.75
N ASP A 38 -10.56 -6.07 -24.80
CA ASP A 38 -10.62 -4.63 -25.01
C ASP A 38 -9.26 -4.05 -25.42
N VAL A 39 -8.18 -4.45 -24.71
CA VAL A 39 -6.81 -4.03 -25.03
C VAL A 39 -6.39 -4.53 -26.40
N LYS A 40 -6.62 -5.81 -26.75
CA LYS A 40 -6.28 -6.31 -28.09
C LYS A 40 -7.02 -5.55 -29.18
N LYS A 41 -8.33 -5.31 -29.00
CA LYS A 41 -9.15 -4.53 -29.95
C LYS A 41 -8.68 -3.07 -30.08
N ALA A 42 -8.19 -2.46 -29.01
CA ALA A 42 -7.66 -1.10 -29.03
C ALA A 42 -6.25 -1.04 -29.65
N SER A 43 -5.31 -1.88 -29.20
CA SER A 43 -3.92 -1.85 -29.68
C SER A 43 -3.81 -2.22 -31.15
N THR A 44 -4.59 -3.20 -31.64
CA THR A 44 -4.66 -3.52 -33.08
C THR A 44 -5.22 -2.35 -33.89
N LYS A 45 -6.26 -1.65 -33.42
CA LYS A 45 -6.85 -0.51 -34.15
C LYS A 45 -5.86 0.64 -34.39
N TYR A 46 -4.89 0.82 -33.49
CA TYR A 46 -3.95 1.94 -33.51
C TYR A 46 -2.49 1.54 -33.84
N ASN A 47 -2.28 0.28 -34.25
CA ASN A 47 -0.96 -0.36 -34.47
C ASN A 47 0.05 -0.19 -33.33
N LEU A 48 -0.39 -0.49 -32.10
CA LEU A 48 0.39 -0.39 -30.88
C LEU A 48 0.65 -1.77 -30.25
N TYR A 49 1.58 -1.83 -29.31
CA TYR A 49 1.81 -3.00 -28.47
C TYR A 49 0.71 -3.15 -27.40
N GLY A 50 -0.02 -4.27 -27.44
CA GLY A 50 -1.04 -4.63 -26.45
C GLY A 50 -0.44 -4.91 -25.07
N SER A 51 0.78 -5.48 -25.04
CA SER A 51 1.58 -5.65 -23.83
C SER A 51 1.86 -4.32 -23.13
N VAL A 52 2.31 -3.30 -23.87
CA VAL A 52 2.54 -1.94 -23.35
C VAL A 52 1.25 -1.28 -22.88
N MET A 53 0.17 -1.33 -23.68
CA MET A 53 -1.12 -0.74 -23.31
C MET A 53 -1.72 -1.38 -22.04
N MET A 54 -1.64 -2.71 -21.90
CA MET A 54 -2.04 -3.43 -20.68
C MET A 54 -1.15 -3.08 -19.48
N ALA A 55 0.17 -2.94 -19.69
CA ALA A 55 1.11 -2.55 -18.64
C ALA A 55 0.84 -1.12 -18.13
N GLN A 56 0.60 -0.16 -19.04
CA GLN A 56 0.20 1.19 -18.68
C GLN A 56 -1.11 1.19 -17.89
N ALA A 57 -2.17 0.56 -18.41
CA ALA A 57 -3.45 0.49 -17.73
C ALA A 57 -3.34 -0.17 -16.33
N GLY A 58 -2.56 -1.24 -16.20
CA GLY A 58 -2.29 -1.90 -14.91
C GLY A 58 -1.53 -1.01 -13.93
N LEU A 59 -0.59 -0.20 -14.43
CA LEU A 59 0.20 0.75 -13.63
C LEU A 59 -0.64 1.95 -13.17
N GLU A 60 -1.26 2.69 -14.09
CA GLU A 60 -1.96 3.94 -13.80
C GLU A 60 -3.26 3.71 -12.99
N SER A 61 -4.03 2.66 -13.31
CA SER A 61 -5.26 2.32 -12.55
C SER A 61 -5.02 1.54 -11.26
N GLY A 62 -3.77 1.15 -10.98
CA GLY A 62 -3.44 0.22 -9.90
C GLY A 62 -4.17 -1.12 -10.03
N TRP A 63 -4.26 -1.65 -11.25
CA TRP A 63 -5.04 -2.84 -11.63
C TRP A 63 -6.55 -2.68 -11.36
N GLY A 64 -7.12 -1.55 -11.79
CA GLY A 64 -8.55 -1.22 -11.68
C GLY A 64 -9.02 -0.92 -10.26
N GLN A 65 -8.09 -0.56 -9.37
CA GLN A 65 -8.36 -0.30 -7.96
C GLN A 65 -8.41 1.19 -7.60
N SER A 66 -8.13 2.09 -8.55
CA SER A 66 -8.33 3.53 -8.36
C SER A 66 -9.82 3.90 -8.42
N GLU A 67 -10.20 4.87 -7.59
CA GLU A 67 -11.54 5.48 -7.52
C GLU A 67 -11.96 6.00 -8.91
N LEU A 68 -11.05 6.69 -9.61
CA LEU A 68 -11.22 7.16 -10.98
C LEU A 68 -11.53 6.04 -12.01
N THR A 69 -10.91 4.87 -11.88
CA THR A 69 -11.23 3.74 -12.77
C THR A 69 -12.57 3.09 -12.42
N GLN A 70 -12.96 3.08 -11.15
CA GLN A 70 -14.21 2.48 -10.69
C GLN A 70 -15.43 3.34 -11.02
N ASP A 71 -15.35 4.66 -10.84
CA ASP A 71 -16.48 5.58 -11.03
C ASP A 71 -16.65 6.04 -12.49
N ALA A 72 -15.58 5.95 -13.29
CA ALA A 72 -15.51 6.60 -14.60
C ALA A 72 -14.86 5.76 -15.73
N ASN A 73 -14.57 4.47 -15.48
CA ASN A 73 -13.87 3.58 -16.43
C ASN A 73 -12.54 4.16 -16.96
N ASN A 74 -11.91 5.11 -16.27
CA ASN A 74 -10.74 5.83 -16.75
C ASN A 74 -9.47 5.16 -16.20
N PHE A 75 -8.82 4.35 -17.04
CA PHE A 75 -7.67 3.52 -16.65
C PHE A 75 -6.34 4.27 -16.70
N PHE A 76 -6.30 5.48 -17.28
CA PHE A 76 -5.08 6.16 -17.70
C PHE A 76 -4.93 7.59 -17.13
N GLY A 77 -5.85 8.04 -16.26
CA GLY A 77 -5.79 9.38 -15.65
C GLY A 77 -6.13 10.54 -16.59
N ILE A 78 -6.81 10.29 -17.72
CA ILE A 78 -7.00 11.29 -18.78
C ILE A 78 -7.99 12.38 -18.33
N LYS A 79 -7.54 13.64 -18.37
CA LYS A 79 -8.30 14.83 -17.96
C LYS A 79 -9.24 15.33 -19.08
N GLY A 80 -10.24 16.13 -18.71
CA GLY A 80 -11.27 16.66 -19.60
C GLY A 80 -12.60 15.90 -19.53
N ALA A 81 -13.34 15.86 -20.64
CA ALA A 81 -14.61 15.15 -20.78
C ALA A 81 -14.60 14.24 -22.02
N TYR A 82 -15.40 13.18 -22.00
CA TYR A 82 -15.61 12.25 -23.11
C TYR A 82 -17.09 12.26 -23.49
N ASN A 83 -17.43 12.75 -24.68
CA ASN A 83 -18.81 13.00 -25.12
C ASN A 83 -19.63 13.77 -24.06
N GLY A 84 -19.04 14.85 -23.52
CA GLY A 84 -19.61 15.66 -22.43
C GLY A 84 -19.50 15.05 -21.02
N GLN A 85 -19.21 13.75 -20.88
CA GLN A 85 -19.14 13.07 -19.59
C GLN A 85 -17.78 13.24 -18.90
N SER A 86 -17.79 13.66 -17.64
CA SER A 86 -16.61 13.75 -16.79
C SER A 86 -16.92 13.40 -15.33
N VAL A 87 -15.87 13.20 -14.52
CA VAL A 87 -15.96 13.16 -13.05
C VAL A 87 -14.95 14.15 -12.46
N SER A 88 -15.35 14.90 -11.45
CA SER A 88 -14.46 15.86 -10.78
C SER A 88 -13.80 15.18 -9.57
N MET A 89 -12.47 15.12 -9.55
CA MET A 89 -11.71 14.42 -8.50
C MET A 89 -10.49 15.22 -8.04
N PRO A 90 -10.08 15.08 -6.76
CA PRO A 90 -8.84 15.68 -6.28
C PRO A 90 -7.62 15.04 -6.96
N THR A 91 -6.66 15.87 -7.36
CA THR A 91 -5.41 15.42 -7.99
C THR A 91 -4.20 16.23 -7.50
N VAL A 92 -3.01 15.76 -7.86
CA VAL A 92 -1.73 16.41 -7.56
C VAL A 92 -1.15 16.93 -8.87
N GLU A 93 -1.01 18.25 -8.96
CA GLU A 93 -0.18 18.89 -9.98
C GLU A 93 1.19 19.22 -9.38
N TYR A 94 2.18 19.45 -10.25
CA TYR A 94 3.48 20.01 -9.89
C TYR A 94 3.61 21.38 -10.56
N ASN A 95 4.04 22.41 -9.82
CA ASN A 95 4.36 23.71 -10.44
C ASN A 95 5.71 23.64 -11.18
N SER A 96 6.06 24.72 -11.91
CA SER A 96 7.33 24.86 -12.64
C SER A 96 8.57 24.57 -11.79
N ASN A 97 8.47 24.73 -10.47
CA ASN A 97 9.56 24.59 -9.51
C ASN A 97 9.54 23.20 -8.81
N GLY A 98 8.79 22.24 -9.35
CA GLY A 98 8.70 20.87 -8.83
C GLY A 98 7.92 20.73 -7.51
N GLN A 99 7.17 21.74 -7.08
CA GLN A 99 6.42 21.72 -5.84
C GLN A 99 5.00 21.18 -6.07
N MET A 100 4.59 20.22 -5.24
CA MET A 100 3.25 19.61 -5.30
C MET A 100 2.16 20.61 -4.90
N THR A 101 1.10 20.71 -5.70
CA THR A 101 -0.15 21.38 -5.34
C THR A 101 -1.32 20.41 -5.45
N ASN A 102 -2.06 20.23 -4.37
CA ASN A 102 -3.35 19.54 -4.41
C ASN A 102 -4.40 20.47 -5.04
N THR A 103 -5.03 20.03 -6.12
CA THR A 103 -6.13 20.72 -6.83
C THR A 103 -7.30 19.77 -7.08
N THR A 104 -8.39 20.26 -7.64
CA THR A 104 -9.46 19.44 -8.23
C THR A 104 -9.35 19.51 -9.75
N ALA A 105 -9.48 18.38 -10.43
CA ALA A 105 -9.49 18.31 -11.90
C ALA A 105 -10.67 17.46 -12.39
N ASN A 106 -11.19 17.79 -13.57
CA ASN A 106 -12.19 16.98 -14.26
C ASN A 106 -11.48 15.92 -15.11
N PHE A 107 -11.89 14.67 -14.96
CA PHE A 107 -11.37 13.52 -15.69
C PHE A 107 -12.43 12.94 -16.62
N LYS A 108 -12.01 12.45 -17.79
CA LYS A 108 -12.91 11.83 -18.77
C LYS A 108 -13.67 10.67 -18.13
N LYS A 109 -14.98 10.60 -18.36
CA LYS A 109 -15.84 9.49 -17.92
C LYS A 109 -16.27 8.66 -19.13
N TYR A 110 -15.82 7.42 -19.20
CA TYR A 110 -16.06 6.54 -20.33
C TYR A 110 -17.25 5.61 -20.07
N PRO A 111 -18.10 5.33 -21.08
CA PRO A 111 -19.21 4.40 -20.94
C PRO A 111 -18.75 2.94 -20.83
N THR A 112 -17.58 2.61 -21.35
CA THR A 112 -16.99 1.26 -21.33
C THR A 112 -15.48 1.32 -21.11
N ALA A 113 -14.88 0.20 -20.69
CA ALA A 113 -13.43 0.09 -20.60
C ALA A 113 -12.76 0.23 -21.98
N TYR A 114 -13.32 -0.40 -23.02
CA TYR A 114 -12.86 -0.24 -24.41
C TYR A 114 -12.74 1.23 -24.85
N ALA A 115 -13.70 2.09 -24.48
CA ALA A 115 -13.63 3.51 -24.82
C ALA A 115 -12.41 4.22 -24.19
N SER A 116 -11.99 3.83 -22.97
CA SER A 116 -10.76 4.36 -22.35
C SER A 116 -9.48 3.82 -23.01
N PHE A 117 -9.44 2.52 -23.33
CA PHE A 117 -8.32 1.93 -24.09
C PHE A 117 -8.20 2.54 -25.50
N ALA A 118 -9.32 2.82 -26.16
CA ALA A 118 -9.33 3.47 -27.47
C ALA A 118 -8.93 4.95 -27.42
N ASP A 119 -9.24 5.69 -26.35
CA ASP A 119 -8.82 7.09 -26.16
C ASP A 119 -7.29 7.19 -25.88
N ASN A 120 -6.74 6.27 -25.09
CA ASN A 120 -5.29 6.11 -24.92
C ASN A 120 -4.61 5.73 -26.25
N GLY A 121 -5.12 4.72 -26.96
CA GLY A 121 -4.58 4.30 -28.26
C GLY A 121 -4.63 5.41 -29.32
N SER A 122 -5.73 6.17 -29.36
CA SER A 122 -5.87 7.37 -30.19
C SER A 122 -4.84 8.44 -29.84
N THR A 123 -4.58 8.67 -28.55
CA THR A 123 -3.57 9.63 -28.09
C THR A 123 -2.16 9.21 -28.53
N LEU A 124 -1.79 7.94 -28.35
CA LEU A 124 -0.47 7.45 -28.74
C LEU A 124 -0.30 7.43 -30.26
N ARG A 125 -1.36 7.18 -31.03
CA ARG A 125 -1.32 7.19 -32.50
C ARG A 125 -1.32 8.58 -33.13
N ASN A 126 -2.09 9.51 -32.58
CA ASN A 126 -2.33 10.83 -33.17
C ASN A 126 -1.55 11.97 -32.49
N GLY A 127 -0.78 11.66 -31.43
CA GLY A 127 0.08 12.60 -30.73
C GLY A 127 -0.67 13.65 -29.91
N THR A 128 -0.12 14.86 -29.90
CA THR A 128 -0.71 16.04 -29.27
C THR A 128 -1.17 17.04 -30.34
N SER A 129 -2.02 18.00 -29.98
CA SER A 129 -2.47 19.07 -30.88
C SER A 129 -1.37 20.01 -31.37
N TRP A 130 -0.15 19.89 -30.84
CA TRP A 130 1.04 20.66 -31.24
C TRP A 130 2.15 19.79 -31.87
N ASN A 131 2.04 18.46 -31.78
CA ASN A 131 2.95 17.52 -32.43
C ASN A 131 2.26 16.14 -32.57
N THR A 132 1.75 15.85 -33.77
CA THR A 132 1.09 14.57 -34.09
C THR A 132 2.02 13.36 -33.98
N ASN A 133 3.33 13.58 -34.18
CA ASN A 133 4.36 12.55 -34.09
C ASN A 133 4.98 12.43 -32.68
N TYR A 134 4.44 13.13 -31.66
CA TYR A 134 5.08 13.19 -30.33
C TYR A 134 5.36 11.80 -29.72
N TYR A 135 4.40 10.87 -29.87
CA TYR A 135 4.50 9.48 -29.41
C TYR A 135 4.89 8.48 -30.51
N SER A 136 5.45 8.92 -31.64
CA SER A 136 5.72 8.05 -32.81
C SER A 136 6.55 6.80 -32.52
N GLY A 137 7.55 6.91 -31.64
CA GLY A 137 8.35 5.78 -31.16
C GLY A 137 7.61 4.74 -30.31
N THR A 138 6.28 4.83 -30.16
CA THR A 138 5.43 3.81 -29.53
C THR A 138 4.69 2.93 -30.56
N TRP A 139 4.71 3.33 -31.84
CA TRP A 139 4.04 2.62 -32.93
C TRP A 139 4.86 1.41 -33.38
N LYS A 140 4.20 0.33 -33.78
CA LYS A 140 4.88 -0.93 -34.18
C LYS A 140 5.77 -0.80 -35.41
N GLU A 141 5.51 0.18 -36.28
CA GLU A 141 6.39 0.53 -37.40
C GLU A 141 7.69 1.24 -36.99
N ASN A 142 7.76 1.82 -35.78
CA ASN A 142 8.90 2.62 -35.31
C ASN A 142 9.65 2.00 -34.11
N ALA A 143 9.07 0.98 -33.47
CA ALA A 143 9.63 0.29 -32.32
C ALA A 143 9.69 -1.21 -32.61
N GLY A 144 10.90 -1.76 -32.75
CA GLY A 144 11.08 -3.18 -33.10
C GLY A 144 10.66 -4.18 -32.03
N ASP A 145 10.49 -3.74 -30.78
CA ASP A 145 9.93 -4.56 -29.70
C ASP A 145 9.13 -3.71 -28.69
N TYR A 146 8.43 -4.39 -27.77
CA TYR A 146 7.64 -3.75 -26.72
C TYR A 146 8.49 -2.91 -25.75
N ALA A 147 9.80 -3.18 -25.64
CA ALA A 147 10.70 -2.48 -24.73
C ALA A 147 11.15 -1.15 -25.33
N ALA A 148 11.40 -1.08 -26.63
CA ALA A 148 11.60 0.17 -27.36
C ALA A 148 10.35 1.06 -27.27
N ALA A 149 9.15 0.49 -27.52
CA ALA A 149 7.89 1.21 -27.39
C ALA A 149 7.62 1.70 -25.96
N ALA A 150 7.92 0.89 -24.95
CA ALA A 150 7.81 1.28 -23.54
C ALA A 150 8.83 2.37 -23.15
N ASN A 151 10.06 2.27 -23.63
CA ASN A 151 11.10 3.26 -23.36
C ASN A 151 10.79 4.62 -24.01
N ALA A 152 10.20 4.64 -25.21
CA ALA A 152 9.76 5.86 -25.89
C ALA A 152 8.67 6.66 -25.15
N LEU A 153 7.97 6.05 -24.18
CA LEU A 153 7.05 6.75 -23.29
C LEU A 153 7.75 7.50 -22.13
N THR A 154 9.02 7.18 -21.85
CA THR A 154 9.80 7.80 -20.75
C THR A 154 10.09 9.26 -21.05
N GLY A 155 9.83 10.16 -20.09
CA GLY A 155 9.97 11.60 -20.27
C GLY A 155 8.85 12.25 -21.11
N LYS A 156 8.13 11.48 -21.94
CA LYS A 156 7.04 11.97 -22.80
C LYS A 156 5.64 11.76 -22.21
N TYR A 157 5.32 10.53 -21.81
CA TYR A 157 4.03 10.17 -21.22
C TYR A 157 4.05 10.33 -19.69
N ALA A 158 5.23 10.13 -19.08
CA ALA A 158 5.48 10.42 -17.67
C ALA A 158 6.90 10.99 -17.49
N THR A 159 7.05 12.03 -16.66
CA THR A 159 8.35 12.61 -16.27
C THR A 159 9.17 11.70 -15.36
N ALA A 160 8.64 10.56 -14.93
CA ALA A 160 9.37 9.57 -14.16
C ALA A 160 10.49 8.95 -15.03
N PRO A 161 11.79 9.09 -14.67
CA PRO A 161 12.90 8.65 -15.51
C PRO A 161 13.02 7.12 -15.64
N ASN A 162 12.22 6.37 -14.87
CA ASN A 162 12.14 4.92 -14.89
C ASN A 162 10.80 4.37 -15.44
N TYR A 163 10.05 5.17 -16.22
CA TYR A 163 8.71 4.80 -16.69
C TYR A 163 8.74 3.57 -17.63
N GLY A 164 9.52 3.61 -18.72
CA GLY A 164 9.66 2.47 -19.63
C GLY A 164 10.14 1.20 -18.93
N THR A 165 11.16 1.30 -18.08
CA THR A 165 11.65 0.18 -17.24
C THR A 165 10.56 -0.39 -16.31
N SER A 166 9.62 0.44 -15.85
CA SER A 166 8.50 0.01 -15.02
C SER A 166 7.45 -0.75 -15.83
N LEU A 167 7.19 -0.32 -17.07
CA LEU A 167 6.29 -1.01 -18.00
C LEU A 167 6.87 -2.34 -18.48
N ILE A 168 8.14 -2.36 -18.93
CA ILE A 168 8.88 -3.58 -19.31
C ILE A 168 8.80 -4.62 -18.21
N LYS A 169 9.08 -4.22 -16.97
CA LYS A 169 8.99 -5.11 -15.80
C LYS A 169 7.58 -5.66 -15.54
N ILE A 170 6.53 -4.91 -15.86
CA ILE A 170 5.15 -5.41 -15.78
C ILE A 170 4.88 -6.42 -16.91
N ILE A 171 5.36 -6.15 -18.12
CA ILE A 171 5.25 -7.07 -19.27
C ILE A 171 5.90 -8.41 -18.95
N GLU A 172 7.16 -8.39 -18.50
CA GLU A 172 7.92 -9.58 -18.03
C GLU A 172 7.22 -10.32 -16.88
N THR A 173 6.75 -9.60 -15.85
CA THR A 173 6.17 -10.19 -14.63
C THR A 173 4.87 -10.98 -14.89
N TYR A 174 4.16 -10.66 -15.97
CA TYR A 174 2.87 -11.28 -16.32
C TYR A 174 2.85 -11.89 -17.73
N SER A 175 4.01 -12.02 -18.40
CA SER A 175 4.15 -12.51 -19.78
C SER A 175 3.18 -11.84 -20.76
N LEU A 176 3.04 -10.51 -20.67
CA LEU A 176 2.04 -9.78 -21.45
C LEU A 176 2.34 -9.85 -22.96
N ASP A 177 3.61 -9.89 -23.34
CA ASP A 177 4.09 -10.16 -24.68
C ASP A 177 3.50 -11.47 -25.25
N GLN A 178 3.63 -12.58 -24.51
CA GLN A 178 3.08 -13.88 -24.89
C GLN A 178 1.54 -13.85 -24.90
N ILE A 179 0.92 -13.13 -23.98
CA ILE A 179 -0.54 -12.98 -23.89
C ILE A 179 -1.11 -12.25 -25.12
N PHE A 180 -0.39 -11.29 -25.69
CA PHE A 180 -0.83 -10.54 -26.88
C PHE A 180 -0.26 -11.06 -28.21
N GLY A 181 0.74 -11.94 -28.19
CA GLY A 181 1.38 -12.50 -29.39
C GLY A 181 2.49 -11.58 -29.93
N GLU A 182 3.26 -10.96 -29.04
CA GLU A 182 4.21 -9.88 -29.33
C GLU A 182 5.65 -10.30 -28.97
N ASN A 183 5.95 -11.60 -29.13
CA ASN A 183 7.22 -12.20 -28.77
C ASN A 183 8.39 -11.61 -29.58
N ARG A 184 9.56 -11.51 -28.93
CA ARG A 184 10.83 -11.14 -29.56
C ARG A 184 11.20 -12.17 -30.63
N SER A 185 11.44 -11.75 -31.87
CA SER A 185 12.16 -12.55 -32.86
C SER A 185 13.59 -12.76 -32.36
N ASP A 186 14.08 -14.00 -32.38
CA ASP A 186 15.29 -14.38 -31.65
C ASP A 186 16.56 -13.67 -32.17
N GLY A 187 17.51 -13.40 -31.26
CA GLY A 187 18.50 -12.33 -31.43
C GLY A 187 19.65 -12.33 -30.43
N SER A 188 20.24 -13.50 -30.17
CA SER A 188 21.57 -13.72 -29.57
C SER A 188 21.82 -13.41 -28.09
N SER A 189 22.10 -14.50 -27.37
CA SER A 189 23.12 -14.69 -26.31
C SER A 189 23.38 -13.64 -25.22
N SER A 190 23.08 -14.10 -23.99
CA SER A 190 23.98 -14.11 -22.82
C SER A 190 25.40 -13.52 -22.99
N SER A 191 25.78 -12.64 -22.04
CA SER A 191 27.16 -12.43 -21.64
C SER A 191 27.28 -12.36 -20.12
N SER A 192 28.08 -13.26 -19.55
CA SER A 192 28.52 -13.25 -18.15
C SER A 192 30.00 -12.88 -18.11
N THR A 193 30.34 -11.77 -17.47
CA THR A 193 31.75 -11.40 -17.23
C THR A 193 32.13 -11.72 -15.78
N ALA A 194 33.17 -12.53 -15.62
CA ALA A 194 33.72 -12.90 -14.32
C ALA A 194 34.77 -11.89 -13.83
N THR A 195 35.24 -12.11 -12.61
CA THR A 195 36.40 -11.48 -11.99
C THR A 195 37.69 -11.70 -12.76
N THR A 196 38.58 -10.70 -12.73
CA THR A 196 40.03 -10.91 -12.77
C THR A 196 40.63 -10.21 -11.55
N ASP A 197 41.70 -10.78 -10.99
CA ASP A 197 42.27 -10.46 -9.68
C ASP A 197 43.72 -9.94 -9.83
N SER A 198 44.25 -9.25 -8.82
CA SER A 198 45.69 -8.98 -8.63
C SER A 198 46.00 -8.45 -7.22
N SER A 199 46.97 -9.09 -6.58
CA SER A 199 47.59 -8.78 -5.28
C SER A 199 48.43 -7.46 -5.34
N ASP A 200 48.92 -6.85 -4.25
CA ASP A 200 49.69 -7.50 -3.18
C ASP A 200 49.78 -6.81 -1.80
N SER A 201 49.95 -7.69 -0.80
CA SER A 201 50.68 -7.66 0.50
C SER A 201 50.91 -6.39 1.36
N GLN A 202 50.59 -6.56 2.65
CA GLN A 202 51.42 -6.41 3.89
C GLN A 202 52.31 -5.15 4.11
N ASP A 203 52.51 -4.59 5.32
CA ASP A 203 52.12 -4.92 6.72
C ASP A 203 52.15 -3.58 7.57
N SER A 204 52.17 -3.43 8.91
CA SER A 204 52.23 -4.32 10.10
C SER A 204 51.61 -3.65 11.36
N ALA A 205 51.91 -4.16 12.56
CA ALA A 205 51.54 -3.59 13.87
C ALA A 205 52.45 -2.40 14.29
N SER A 206 51.97 -1.40 15.07
CA SER A 206 51.97 -1.44 16.56
C SER A 206 51.54 -0.08 17.16
N THR A 207 51.39 0.17 18.49
CA THR A 207 50.95 -0.60 19.69
C THR A 207 50.99 0.39 20.89
N SER A 208 49.98 0.38 21.81
CA SER A 208 49.96 1.10 23.13
C SER A 208 50.06 2.65 23.11
N SER A 209 49.66 3.44 24.13
CA SER A 209 48.68 3.31 25.24
C SER A 209 48.40 4.69 25.92
N SER A 210 47.42 4.73 26.84
CA SER A 210 47.20 5.65 28.00
C SER A 210 48.39 6.51 28.50
N THR A 211 48.28 7.71 29.12
CA THR A 211 47.17 8.59 29.65
C THR A 211 47.79 9.99 30.01
N ASP A 212 47.23 11.03 30.69
CA ASP A 212 45.97 11.31 31.45
C ASP A 212 45.63 12.85 31.53
N SER A 213 44.64 13.22 32.37
CA SER A 213 44.51 14.39 33.29
C SER A 213 45.65 15.46 33.39
N SER A 214 45.42 16.75 33.73
CA SER A 214 44.21 17.50 34.16
C SER A 214 44.42 19.03 34.35
N ALA A 215 43.30 19.79 34.36
CA ALA A 215 42.98 21.00 35.17
C ALA A 215 43.61 22.42 34.92
N SER A 216 42.69 23.41 34.80
CA SER A 216 42.78 24.83 35.21
C SER A 216 43.79 25.79 34.52
N THR A 217 43.61 27.12 34.48
CA THR A 217 42.74 28.04 35.27
C THR A 217 42.30 29.28 34.45
N ASN A 218 41.43 30.11 35.06
CA ASN A 218 41.16 31.55 34.82
C ASN A 218 39.95 31.97 33.95
N GLN A 219 39.12 32.82 34.56
CA GLN A 219 38.04 33.66 34.01
C GLN A 219 38.45 35.14 34.22
N PRO A 220 37.88 36.14 33.51
CA PRO A 220 36.52 36.65 33.78
C PRO A 220 35.67 36.78 32.50
N ASP A 221 34.42 36.31 32.51
CA ASP A 221 33.20 37.07 32.85
C ASP A 221 32.91 38.29 31.95
N LEU A 222 32.03 38.06 30.98
CA LEU A 222 31.01 39.02 30.56
C LEU A 222 29.70 38.26 30.35
N THR A 223 28.64 38.70 31.01
CA THR A 223 27.38 37.95 31.11
C THR A 223 26.50 38.07 29.87
N ASN A 224 26.03 36.93 29.35
CA ASN A 224 24.85 36.87 28.49
C ASN A 224 24.11 35.54 28.66
N SER A 225 23.20 35.50 29.64
CA SER A 225 22.50 34.28 30.09
C SER A 225 21.41 33.81 29.12
N GLN A 226 21.80 33.40 27.91
CA GLN A 226 20.93 32.64 27.02
C GLN A 226 20.62 31.28 27.65
N THR A 227 19.42 31.14 28.21
CA THR A 227 18.95 29.91 28.88
C THR A 227 18.76 28.79 27.87
N THR A 228 19.81 27.99 27.64
CA THR A 228 19.82 26.86 26.71
C THR A 228 18.89 25.76 27.20
N LYS A 229 17.67 25.77 26.68
CA LYS A 229 16.63 24.79 27.03
C LYS A 229 17.10 23.37 26.71
N ALA A 230 17.43 22.61 27.75
CA ALA A 230 17.96 21.26 27.65
C ALA A 230 17.10 20.37 26.74
N ALA A 231 17.75 19.68 25.80
CA ALA A 231 17.06 18.81 24.85
C ALA A 231 16.46 17.60 25.57
N VAL A 232 15.16 17.38 25.40
CA VAL A 232 14.45 16.25 26.00
C VAL A 232 14.97 14.95 25.40
N SER A 233 15.42 14.02 26.25
CA SER A 233 15.91 12.70 25.83
C SER A 233 14.79 11.87 25.17
N VAL A 234 15.14 11.11 24.14
CA VAL A 234 14.19 10.38 23.28
C VAL A 234 14.70 8.98 22.95
N ASN A 235 13.87 7.98 23.26
CA ASN A 235 14.11 6.59 22.87
C ASN A 235 13.58 6.37 21.44
N TYR A 236 14.40 5.80 20.56
CA TYR A 236 14.09 5.62 19.13
C TYR A 236 13.97 4.15 18.73
N SER A 237 13.03 3.86 17.82
CA SER A 237 12.79 2.53 17.26
C SER A 237 12.55 2.60 15.76
N HIS A 238 13.12 1.65 15.01
CA HIS A 238 13.14 1.66 13.54
C HIS A 238 12.14 0.65 12.94
N GLY A 239 11.31 1.11 12.00
CA GLY A 239 10.46 0.28 11.15
C GLY A 239 11.13 -0.03 9.80
N SER A 240 10.38 -0.62 8.87
CA SER A 240 10.87 -0.93 7.51
C SER A 240 10.75 0.23 6.51
N GLY A 241 10.09 1.32 6.87
CA GLY A 241 9.71 2.38 5.93
C GLY A 241 8.56 2.00 4.99
N LYS A 242 7.94 0.82 5.18
CA LYS A 242 6.80 0.30 4.39
C LYS A 242 5.47 0.38 5.15
N ASP A 243 5.47 0.91 6.36
CA ASP A 243 4.30 1.12 7.20
C ASP A 243 3.53 2.36 6.72
N LEU A 244 2.65 2.17 5.72
CA LEU A 244 1.82 3.22 5.14
C LEU A 244 0.55 3.45 5.99
N VAL A 245 0.35 4.68 6.49
CA VAL A 245 -0.70 5.02 7.47
C VAL A 245 -1.41 6.34 7.06
N PRO A 246 -2.75 6.41 7.08
CA PRO A 246 -3.48 7.65 6.81
C PRO A 246 -3.36 8.67 7.94
N LEU A 247 -3.37 9.96 7.60
CA LEU A 247 -3.57 11.04 8.57
C LEU A 247 -4.95 10.91 9.25
N SER A 248 -5.04 11.25 10.53
CA SER A 248 -6.29 11.19 11.31
C SER A 248 -7.25 12.31 10.95
N ALA A 249 -8.50 12.23 11.43
CA ALA A 249 -9.46 13.34 11.32
C ALA A 249 -9.07 14.58 12.15
N LYS A 250 -8.07 14.47 13.04
CA LYS A 250 -7.58 15.54 13.91
C LYS A 250 -6.16 16.01 13.54
N TYR A 251 -5.62 15.59 12.38
CA TYR A 251 -4.23 15.83 11.98
C TYR A 251 -3.84 17.32 12.00
N ASN A 252 -4.74 18.18 11.53
CA ASN A 252 -4.62 19.63 11.51
C ASN A 252 -4.49 20.29 12.90
N LYS A 253 -4.84 19.59 13.99
CA LYS A 253 -4.63 20.06 15.37
C LYS A 253 -3.20 19.85 15.89
N TYR A 254 -2.31 19.25 15.07
CA TYR A 254 -0.93 18.96 15.42
C TYR A 254 0.03 19.55 14.39
N TYR A 255 1.16 20.09 14.87
CA TYR A 255 2.25 20.57 14.01
C TYR A 255 3.16 19.43 13.54
N VAL A 256 3.84 19.66 12.43
CA VAL A 256 4.87 18.80 11.86
C VAL A 256 6.26 19.39 12.18
N TYR A 257 7.27 18.54 12.36
CA TYR A 257 8.61 18.94 12.77
C TYR A 257 9.71 18.23 11.96
N ASN A 258 10.96 18.73 11.99
CA ASN A 258 12.13 18.00 11.47
C ASN A 258 12.78 17.05 12.51
N HIS A 259 12.61 17.34 13.81
CA HIS A 259 13.02 16.52 14.96
C HIS A 259 11.79 16.17 15.84
N VAL A 260 11.96 15.33 16.87
CA VAL A 260 10.90 15.10 17.86
C VAL A 260 10.76 16.34 18.74
N LYS A 261 9.53 16.83 18.97
CA LYS A 261 9.32 18.14 19.61
C LYS A 261 9.99 18.27 20.98
N GLY A 262 11.00 19.15 21.05
CA GLY A 262 11.85 19.44 22.20
C GLY A 262 13.17 18.65 22.24
N SER A 263 13.54 17.90 21.20
CA SER A 263 14.72 17.02 21.21
C SER A 263 15.93 17.53 20.41
N SER A 264 15.92 18.78 19.95
CA SER A 264 17.06 19.40 19.25
C SER A 264 16.94 20.93 19.26
N GLN A 265 18.07 21.62 19.33
CA GLN A 265 18.15 23.06 19.12
C GLN A 265 17.85 23.44 17.65
N ASN A 266 18.12 22.53 16.70
CA ASN A 266 17.84 22.70 15.27
C ASN A 266 16.38 22.37 14.88
N GLU A 267 15.44 22.44 15.83
CA GLU A 267 14.02 22.18 15.59
C GLU A 267 13.37 23.24 14.68
N LYS A 268 12.73 22.78 13.61
CA LYS A 268 11.92 23.57 12.68
C LYS A 268 10.50 23.01 12.67
N ARG A 269 9.52 23.89 12.91
CA ARG A 269 8.08 23.60 12.95
C ARG A 269 7.44 23.97 11.62
N TYR A 270 6.55 23.11 11.11
CA TYR A 270 5.81 23.27 9.87
C TYR A 270 4.30 23.13 10.10
N SER A 271 3.50 23.89 9.35
CA SER A 271 2.06 23.63 9.22
C SER A 271 1.80 22.63 8.09
N TRP A 272 0.69 21.90 8.13
CA TRP A 272 0.31 21.00 7.04
C TRP A 272 0.16 21.74 5.70
N THR A 273 -0.40 22.95 5.73
CA THR A 273 -0.53 23.83 4.56
C THR A 273 0.83 24.22 3.97
N SER A 274 1.84 24.52 4.81
CA SER A 274 3.23 24.79 4.34
C SER A 274 3.94 23.56 3.75
N LEU A 275 3.35 22.37 3.88
CA LEU A 275 3.80 21.13 3.27
C LEU A 275 2.86 20.67 2.12
N GLY A 276 1.97 21.55 1.65
CA GLY A 276 0.99 21.27 0.58
C GLY A 276 -0.22 20.44 1.01
N VAL A 277 -0.30 20.02 2.28
CA VAL A 277 -1.31 19.08 2.79
C VAL A 277 -2.57 19.81 3.25
N LYS A 278 -3.44 20.12 2.29
CA LYS A 278 -4.79 20.68 2.53
C LYS A 278 -5.82 19.62 3.00
N ASN A 279 -5.61 18.36 2.62
CA ASN A 279 -6.51 17.23 2.87
C ASN A 279 -5.80 16.02 3.53
N ARG A 280 -6.57 15.05 4.03
CA ARG A 280 -6.03 13.84 4.68
C ARG A 280 -5.36 12.88 3.69
N VAL A 281 -4.03 12.89 3.63
CA VAL A 281 -3.21 11.97 2.81
C VAL A 281 -2.81 10.70 3.58
N GLN A 282 -2.08 9.78 2.92
CA GLN A 282 -1.34 8.69 3.57
C GLN A 282 0.15 9.02 3.64
N VAL A 283 0.85 8.51 4.65
CA VAL A 283 2.29 8.75 4.89
C VAL A 283 3.02 7.45 5.24
N TYR A 284 4.27 7.33 4.78
CA TYR A 284 5.15 6.19 5.04
C TYR A 284 5.92 6.39 6.33
N LEU A 285 5.72 5.52 7.32
CA LEU A 285 6.40 5.58 8.61
C LEU A 285 7.68 4.73 8.59
N ASP A 286 8.80 5.30 9.08
CA ASP A 286 10.08 4.59 9.16
C ASP A 286 10.72 4.56 10.55
N MET A 287 10.30 5.43 11.47
CA MET A 287 10.68 5.37 12.88
C MET A 287 9.52 5.72 13.81
N LYS A 288 9.58 5.19 15.04
CA LYS A 288 8.76 5.58 16.19
C LYS A 288 9.68 6.02 17.32
N ALA A 289 9.26 7.04 18.05
CA ALA A 289 9.98 7.60 19.18
C ALA A 289 9.07 7.79 20.39
N THR A 290 9.65 7.77 21.59
CA THR A 290 8.99 8.16 22.85
C THR A 290 9.93 9.03 23.65
N LYS A 291 9.48 10.22 24.06
CA LYS A 291 10.29 11.12 24.89
C LYS A 291 10.28 10.61 26.33
N GLN A 292 11.45 10.57 26.96
CA GLN A 292 11.58 10.16 28.36
C GLN A 292 10.72 11.08 29.25
N GLY A 293 10.15 10.52 30.33
CA GLY A 293 9.19 11.22 31.19
C GLY A 293 7.81 11.50 30.57
N THR A 294 7.47 10.97 29.38
CA THR A 294 6.15 11.19 28.76
C THR A 294 5.54 9.93 28.16
N SER A 295 4.21 9.80 28.23
CA SER A 295 3.43 8.72 27.60
C SER A 295 3.24 8.88 26.08
N GLY A 296 3.80 9.93 25.48
CA GLY A 296 3.52 10.34 24.12
C GLY A 296 4.41 9.71 23.05
N SER A 297 3.84 8.88 22.17
CA SER A 297 4.53 8.39 20.97
C SER A 297 4.60 9.44 19.85
N TRP A 298 5.73 9.49 19.17
CA TRP A 298 6.00 10.27 17.96
C TRP A 298 6.39 9.33 16.81
N TYR A 299 6.12 9.72 15.57
CA TYR A 299 6.48 8.92 14.40
C TYR A 299 7.18 9.77 13.35
N ARG A 300 8.26 9.22 12.78
CA ARG A 300 8.93 9.79 11.62
C ARG A 300 8.26 9.28 10.36
N PHE A 301 7.85 10.21 9.52
CA PHE A 301 7.09 9.95 8.31
C PHE A 301 7.71 10.62 7.09
N ARG A 302 7.34 10.10 5.92
CA ARG A 302 7.64 10.66 4.59
C ARG A 302 6.34 10.64 3.78
N PHE A 303 6.11 11.66 2.94
CA PHE A 303 5.00 11.61 1.98
C PHE A 303 5.25 10.58 0.87
N TYR A 304 6.51 10.27 0.59
CA TYR A 304 6.95 9.38 -0.47
C TYR A 304 7.59 8.09 0.08
N PRO A 305 7.50 6.97 -0.65
CA PRO A 305 8.03 5.68 -0.22
C PRO A 305 9.57 5.63 -0.18
N THR A 306 10.26 6.41 -1.02
CA THR A 306 11.74 6.38 -1.09
C THR A 306 12.41 6.85 0.20
N THR A 307 13.46 6.15 0.63
CA THR A 307 14.25 6.47 1.84
C THR A 307 15.03 7.78 1.72
N LYS A 308 15.22 8.29 0.50
CA LYS A 308 15.82 9.61 0.22
C LYS A 308 14.84 10.77 0.41
N ALA A 309 13.52 10.53 0.48
CA ALA A 309 12.54 11.60 0.62
C ALA A 309 12.66 12.33 1.97
N LYS A 310 12.27 13.62 1.96
CA LYS A 310 12.29 14.49 3.14
C LYS A 310 11.48 13.87 4.28
N LYS A 311 12.12 13.75 5.44
CA LYS A 311 11.59 13.14 6.66
C LYS A 311 11.07 14.21 7.59
N PHE A 312 9.98 13.90 8.27
CA PHE A 312 9.34 14.77 9.25
C PHE A 312 8.89 13.95 10.45
N TRP A 313 8.69 14.58 11.60
CA TRP A 313 8.11 13.97 12.80
C TRP A 313 6.72 14.54 13.09
N VAL A 314 5.84 13.69 13.60
CA VAL A 314 4.49 14.07 14.04
C VAL A 314 4.10 13.30 15.30
N TYR A 315 3.22 13.90 16.11
CA TYR A 315 2.66 13.27 17.29
C TYR A 315 1.60 12.22 16.93
N ALA A 316 1.55 11.10 17.67
CA ALA A 316 0.73 9.92 17.34
C ALA A 316 -0.75 10.19 16.95
N PRO A 317 -1.51 11.08 17.61
CA PRO A 317 -2.93 11.28 17.30
C PRO A 317 -3.20 12.00 15.96
N ALA A 318 -2.16 12.50 15.28
CA ALA A 318 -2.24 12.97 13.90
C ALA A 318 -2.33 11.83 12.87
N LEU A 319 -2.08 10.59 13.29
CA LEU A 319 -2.11 9.38 12.47
C LEU A 319 -3.31 8.48 12.83
N SER A 320 -3.80 7.73 11.85
CA SER A 320 -4.98 6.86 11.98
C SER A 320 -4.60 5.41 11.67
N PHE A 321 -3.92 4.76 12.60
CA PHE A 321 -3.57 3.35 12.52
C PHE A 321 -4.81 2.45 12.41
N ALA A 322 -4.71 1.39 11.61
CA ALA A 322 -5.80 0.44 11.40
C ALA A 322 -6.08 -0.39 12.67
N LYS A 323 -7.34 -0.40 13.15
CA LYS A 323 -7.73 -1.17 14.35
C LYS A 323 -7.48 -2.66 14.08
N THR A 324 -6.57 -3.25 14.85
CA THR A 324 -6.10 -4.62 14.66
C THR A 324 -6.51 -5.47 15.85
N TYR A 325 -7.32 -6.49 15.59
CA TYR A 325 -7.77 -7.48 16.56
C TYR A 325 -6.82 -8.68 16.52
N TYR A 326 -6.51 -9.28 17.68
CA TYR A 326 -5.55 -10.39 17.80
C TYR A 326 -6.21 -11.60 18.46
N GLY A 327 -5.78 -12.80 18.10
CA GLY A 327 -6.24 -14.07 18.70
C GLY A 327 -5.14 -15.12 18.71
N ALA A 328 -5.31 -16.13 19.55
CA ALA A 328 -4.52 -17.37 19.46
C ALA A 328 -4.87 -18.11 18.17
N ALA A 329 -3.89 -18.82 17.61
CA ALA A 329 -4.11 -19.77 16.52
C ALA A 329 -3.18 -20.97 16.73
N SER A 330 -3.61 -22.15 16.29
CA SER A 330 -2.83 -23.39 16.31
C SER A 330 -2.80 -24.01 14.91
N GLY A 331 -2.16 -25.17 14.76
CA GLY A 331 -2.00 -25.83 13.46
C GLY A 331 -0.88 -25.24 12.61
N LYS A 332 -0.96 -25.46 11.29
CA LYS A 332 0.10 -25.12 10.33
C LYS A 332 -0.48 -24.50 9.06
N LEU A 333 0.31 -23.68 8.35
CA LEU A 333 -0.03 -23.08 7.06
C LEU A 333 1.09 -23.28 6.02
N VAL A 334 0.77 -23.23 4.73
CA VAL A 334 1.79 -23.21 3.66
C VAL A 334 1.92 -21.79 3.08
N PRO A 335 3.08 -21.13 3.19
CA PRO A 335 3.31 -19.80 2.60
C PRO A 335 3.38 -19.83 1.07
N SER A 336 2.85 -18.78 0.43
CA SER A 336 3.07 -18.51 -0.99
C SER A 336 4.42 -17.81 -1.19
N ARG A 337 5.35 -18.47 -1.88
CA ARG A 337 6.78 -18.07 -2.04
C ARG A 337 7.01 -16.89 -2.99
N THR A 338 6.12 -15.89 -3.01
CA THR A 338 6.16 -14.79 -3.99
C THR A 338 7.38 -13.88 -3.80
N ALA A 339 8.02 -13.46 -4.91
CA ALA A 339 9.32 -12.78 -4.94
C ALA A 339 9.46 -11.56 -4.01
N SER A 340 8.41 -10.74 -3.95
CA SER A 340 8.33 -9.50 -3.16
C SER A 340 7.44 -9.62 -1.91
N GLY A 341 7.12 -10.85 -1.48
CA GLY A 341 6.49 -11.15 -0.20
C GLY A 341 7.51 -11.35 0.92
N SER A 342 7.12 -11.10 2.18
CA SER A 342 8.00 -11.33 3.35
C SER A 342 7.24 -11.67 4.63
N LEU A 343 7.97 -12.17 5.61
CA LEU A 343 7.61 -12.17 7.03
C LEU A 343 8.01 -10.82 7.68
N TYR A 344 7.29 -10.47 8.74
CA TYR A 344 7.33 -9.16 9.39
C TYR A 344 7.42 -9.29 10.92
N THR A 345 8.13 -8.40 11.62
CA THR A 345 8.20 -8.44 13.10
C THR A 345 6.85 -8.16 13.75
N HIS A 346 6.08 -7.25 13.17
CA HIS A 346 4.73 -6.86 13.58
C HIS A 346 3.81 -6.80 12.35
N ILE A 347 2.57 -6.36 12.55
CA ILE A 347 1.64 -6.11 11.44
C ILE A 347 1.96 -4.75 10.81
N LEU A 348 2.02 -4.69 9.47
CA LEU A 348 2.28 -3.43 8.76
C LEU A 348 1.15 -2.42 9.00
N GLY A 349 1.51 -1.15 9.22
CA GLY A 349 0.56 -0.08 9.51
C GLY A 349 -0.03 -0.15 10.92
N SER A 350 0.69 -0.77 11.87
CA SER A 350 0.33 -0.85 13.30
C SER A 350 1.18 0.09 14.17
N PRO A 351 0.72 0.48 15.39
CA PRO A 351 1.45 1.41 16.28
C PRO A 351 2.79 0.92 16.85
N THR A 352 3.27 -0.28 16.50
CA THR A 352 4.62 -0.76 16.85
C THR A 352 5.62 -0.60 15.71
N LEU A 353 5.16 -0.31 14.48
CA LEU A 353 5.89 -0.41 13.21
C LEU A 353 6.48 -1.80 12.94
N SER A 354 6.76 -2.15 11.69
CA SER A 354 7.33 -3.46 11.38
C SER A 354 8.61 -3.41 10.58
N LYS A 355 9.62 -4.17 11.03
CA LYS A 355 10.76 -4.58 10.20
C LYS A 355 10.36 -5.79 9.34
N GLN A 356 11.11 -6.02 8.27
CA GLN A 356 11.01 -7.21 7.41
C GLN A 356 12.03 -8.24 7.91
N THR A 357 11.66 -9.52 8.09
CA THR A 357 12.55 -10.54 8.69
C THR A 357 13.02 -11.60 7.70
N THR A 358 12.14 -12.10 6.83
CA THR A 358 12.46 -13.21 5.92
C THR A 358 11.73 -13.02 4.60
N LYS A 359 12.42 -13.14 3.45
CA LYS A 359 11.75 -13.16 2.14
C LYS A 359 10.96 -14.46 1.99
N LEU A 360 9.75 -14.44 1.43
CA LEU A 360 8.96 -15.69 1.30
C LEU A 360 9.57 -16.68 0.29
N THR A 361 10.41 -16.21 -0.64
CA THR A 361 11.18 -17.07 -1.55
C THR A 361 12.17 -17.98 -0.82
N SER A 362 12.77 -17.54 0.29
CA SER A 362 13.73 -18.34 1.06
C SER A 362 13.09 -19.32 2.04
N LEU A 363 11.75 -19.42 2.06
CA LEU A 363 11.04 -20.49 2.79
C LEU A 363 11.00 -21.77 1.94
N LYS A 364 11.02 -22.94 2.59
CA LYS A 364 11.02 -24.25 1.91
C LYS A 364 9.70 -24.45 1.15
N ALA A 365 9.79 -24.92 -0.09
CA ALA A 365 8.62 -25.22 -0.93
C ALA A 365 7.71 -26.27 -0.27
N LYS A 366 6.38 -26.10 -0.40
CA LYS A 366 5.33 -26.98 0.14
C LYS A 366 5.37 -27.26 1.66
N LYS A 367 6.35 -26.74 2.42
CA LYS A 367 6.43 -26.96 3.88
C LYS A 367 5.26 -26.31 4.59
N HIS A 368 4.63 -27.09 5.48
CA HIS A 368 3.67 -26.61 6.47
C HIS A 368 4.43 -26.01 7.66
N TYR A 369 4.27 -24.70 7.88
CA TYR A 369 4.87 -23.93 8.97
C TYR A 369 3.87 -23.73 10.11
N SER A 370 4.31 -23.98 11.34
CA SER A 370 3.52 -23.86 12.57
C SER A 370 3.16 -22.40 12.89
N VAL A 371 1.93 -22.16 13.34
CA VAL A 371 1.45 -20.83 13.76
C VAL A 371 1.07 -20.80 15.24
N ASN A 372 1.18 -19.62 15.87
CA ASN A 372 0.75 -19.43 17.26
C ASN A 372 -0.27 -18.29 17.47
N GLN A 373 -0.45 -17.40 16.48
CA GLN A 373 -1.40 -16.29 16.55
C GLN A 373 -2.03 -16.01 15.19
N THR A 374 -3.23 -15.44 15.22
CA THR A 374 -3.92 -14.83 14.07
C THR A 374 -4.30 -13.40 14.42
N ALA A 375 -4.48 -12.55 13.42
CA ALA A 375 -4.92 -11.18 13.59
C ALA A 375 -5.75 -10.69 12.41
N LEU A 376 -6.62 -9.73 12.67
CA LEU A 376 -7.54 -9.16 11.70
C LEU A 376 -7.47 -7.63 11.78
N GLN A 377 -6.95 -7.02 10.73
CA GLN A 377 -6.71 -5.58 10.65
C GLN A 377 -7.84 -4.92 9.85
N SER A 378 -8.64 -4.07 10.50
CA SER A 378 -9.73 -3.36 9.84
C SER A 378 -9.22 -2.16 9.04
N THR A 379 -9.40 -2.18 7.72
CA THR A 379 -8.99 -1.09 6.80
C THR A 379 -10.20 -0.57 6.01
N LYS A 380 -10.05 0.59 5.35
CA LYS A 380 -11.09 1.12 4.45
C LYS A 380 -11.50 0.13 3.36
N SER A 381 -10.53 -0.62 2.81
CA SER A 381 -10.73 -1.62 1.75
C SER A 381 -11.16 -2.99 2.30
N GLY A 382 -11.69 -3.04 3.53
CA GLY A 382 -12.09 -4.27 4.21
C GLY A 382 -11.03 -4.84 5.17
N PRO A 383 -11.30 -6.01 5.77
CA PRO A 383 -10.42 -6.65 6.73
C PRO A 383 -9.22 -7.33 6.06
N VAL A 384 -8.01 -7.10 6.58
CA VAL A 384 -6.80 -7.83 6.19
C VAL A 384 -6.48 -8.89 7.25
N LEU A 385 -6.54 -10.16 6.84
CA LEU A 385 -6.15 -11.31 7.66
C LEU A 385 -4.62 -11.43 7.73
N TRP A 386 -4.11 -11.78 8.91
CA TRP A 386 -2.71 -12.06 9.19
C TRP A 386 -2.55 -13.29 10.08
N TYR A 387 -1.47 -14.06 9.91
CA TYR A 387 -1.05 -15.12 10.83
C TYR A 387 0.39 -14.88 11.29
N ARG A 388 0.75 -15.43 12.45
CA ARG A 388 2.12 -15.40 12.96
C ARG A 388 2.73 -16.79 12.92
N LEU A 389 3.76 -16.97 12.08
CA LEU A 389 4.62 -18.15 12.08
C LEU A 389 5.43 -18.18 13.38
N ALA A 390 5.57 -19.37 13.94
CA ALA A 390 6.31 -19.67 15.16
C ALA A 390 7.05 -21.01 15.04
N ASP A 391 7.72 -21.23 13.90
CA ASP A 391 8.23 -22.53 13.47
C ASP A 391 9.76 -22.58 13.64
N GLY A 392 10.21 -22.99 14.84
CA GLY A 392 11.63 -22.97 15.21
C GLY A 392 12.23 -21.56 15.11
N LYS A 393 13.28 -21.40 14.30
CA LYS A 393 13.89 -20.08 14.00
C LYS A 393 13.04 -19.23 13.03
N THR A 394 12.06 -19.79 12.32
CA THR A 394 11.19 -19.04 11.39
C THR A 394 10.02 -18.40 12.16
N LYS A 395 10.19 -17.13 12.57
CA LYS A 395 9.18 -16.38 13.33
C LYS A 395 8.81 -15.08 12.61
N GLY A 396 7.52 -14.75 12.58
CA GLY A 396 7.03 -13.47 12.04
C GLY A 396 5.61 -13.51 11.48
N TRP A 397 5.03 -12.33 11.29
CA TRP A 397 3.71 -12.13 10.71
C TRP A 397 3.73 -12.27 9.18
N ILE A 398 2.74 -12.98 8.64
CA ILE A 398 2.46 -13.12 7.22
C ILE A 398 1.03 -12.63 6.93
N LYS A 399 0.82 -11.90 5.84
CA LYS A 399 -0.54 -11.61 5.35
C LYS A 399 -1.18 -12.91 4.89
N GLY A 400 -2.44 -13.15 5.23
CA GLY A 400 -3.21 -14.32 4.76
C GLY A 400 -3.29 -14.41 3.23
N THR A 401 -3.10 -13.29 2.52
CA THR A 401 -3.01 -13.24 1.06
C THR A 401 -1.68 -13.73 0.47
N ASN A 402 -0.68 -14.03 1.31
CA ASN A 402 0.51 -14.79 0.95
C ASN A 402 0.48 -16.22 1.55
N VAL A 403 -0.70 -16.80 1.75
CA VAL A 403 -0.90 -18.16 2.29
C VAL A 403 -1.67 -19.00 1.28
N LEU A 404 -1.24 -20.25 1.07
CA LEU A 404 -1.83 -21.20 0.12
C LEU A 404 -2.80 -22.17 0.80
N SER A 405 -2.40 -22.72 1.95
CA SER A 405 -3.26 -23.53 2.83
C SER A 405 -3.29 -22.93 4.22
N PHE A 406 -4.48 -22.90 4.83
CA PHE A 406 -4.79 -22.17 6.05
C PHE A 406 -4.93 -23.11 7.25
N PRO A 407 -4.59 -22.65 8.47
CA PRO A 407 -4.63 -23.51 9.67
C PRO A 407 -6.06 -23.82 10.15
N SER A 408 -7.05 -23.05 9.69
CA SER A 408 -8.48 -23.26 9.90
C SER A 408 -9.26 -22.53 8.81
N SER A 409 -10.49 -22.96 8.54
CA SER A 409 -11.42 -22.25 7.65
C SER A 409 -11.96 -20.95 8.25
N ILE A 410 -11.82 -20.75 9.57
CA ILE A 410 -12.24 -19.54 10.28
C ILE A 410 -11.09 -19.03 11.15
N ALA A 411 -10.64 -17.80 10.89
CA ALA A 411 -9.71 -17.09 11.76
C ALA A 411 -10.49 -16.38 12.87
N MET A 412 -10.21 -16.71 14.14
CA MET A 412 -10.88 -16.12 15.31
C MET A 412 -9.94 -15.18 16.08
N VAL A 413 -10.42 -13.97 16.36
CA VAL A 413 -9.70 -12.93 17.12
C VAL A 413 -10.55 -12.41 18.28
N ASN A 414 -9.88 -11.95 19.33
CA ASN A 414 -10.54 -11.30 20.47
C ASN A 414 -11.14 -9.97 20.02
N ALA A 415 -12.41 -9.72 20.34
CA ALA A 415 -13.08 -8.46 20.05
C ALA A 415 -14.11 -8.17 21.14
N ASN A 416 -13.91 -7.05 21.86
CA ASN A 416 -14.76 -6.65 22.97
C ASN A 416 -15.64 -5.46 22.55
N GLY A 417 -16.89 -5.46 22.99
CA GLY A 417 -17.82 -4.34 22.81
C GLY A 417 -19.28 -4.77 22.91
N THR A 418 -20.18 -3.84 22.56
CA THR A 418 -21.62 -4.09 22.41
C THR A 418 -22.01 -3.89 20.95
N LYS A 419 -22.96 -4.70 20.48
CA LYS A 419 -23.56 -4.66 19.14
C LYS A 419 -25.08 -4.68 19.27
N THR A 420 -25.80 -4.19 18.27
CA THR A 420 -27.28 -4.26 18.26
C THR A 420 -27.75 -5.19 17.15
N ILE A 421 -28.70 -6.08 17.44
CA ILE A 421 -29.33 -6.95 16.43
C ILE A 421 -30.12 -6.08 15.43
N SER A 422 -29.82 -6.18 14.14
CA SER A 422 -30.56 -5.47 13.08
C SER A 422 -31.86 -6.19 12.70
N GLU A 423 -32.86 -5.48 12.17
CA GLU A 423 -34.12 -6.06 11.64
C GLU A 423 -33.90 -7.14 10.58
N ALA A 424 -32.91 -6.97 9.70
CA ALA A 424 -32.52 -7.96 8.69
C ALA A 424 -32.13 -9.34 9.27
N ALA A 425 -31.90 -9.43 10.59
CA ALA A 425 -31.58 -10.65 11.30
C ALA A 425 -32.81 -11.52 11.64
N ASN A 426 -34.04 -10.99 11.54
CA ASN A 426 -35.26 -11.68 11.97
C ASN A 426 -35.54 -13.00 11.19
N SER A 427 -35.13 -13.07 9.92
CA SER A 427 -35.21 -14.28 9.09
C SER A 427 -33.95 -15.17 9.19
N SER A 428 -32.95 -14.74 9.96
CA SER A 428 -31.64 -15.40 10.06
C SER A 428 -31.60 -16.45 11.16
N TYR A 429 -30.57 -17.30 11.06
CA TYR A 429 -30.20 -18.25 12.09
C TYR A 429 -28.92 -17.81 12.80
N LEU A 430 -28.85 -18.16 14.06
CA LEU A 430 -27.65 -18.21 14.89
C LEU A 430 -26.93 -19.54 14.65
N TYR A 431 -25.63 -19.54 14.94
CA TYR A 431 -24.76 -20.67 14.71
C TYR A 431 -24.08 -21.11 16.01
N ASN A 432 -23.86 -22.40 16.16
CA ASN A 432 -23.23 -22.98 17.35
C ASN A 432 -21.74 -22.60 17.45
N ASN A 433 -21.14 -22.87 18.62
CA ASN A 433 -19.80 -22.43 18.95
C ASN A 433 -18.76 -23.14 18.06
N ALA A 434 -18.08 -22.39 17.19
CA ALA A 434 -17.01 -22.90 16.33
C ALA A 434 -15.82 -23.41 17.16
N THR A 435 -15.82 -24.70 17.47
CA THR A 435 -14.65 -25.44 17.95
C THR A 435 -13.60 -25.52 16.83
N THR A 436 -12.39 -25.96 17.16
CA THR A 436 -11.20 -25.79 16.31
C THR A 436 -11.17 -26.66 15.04
N ALA A 437 -12.22 -27.44 14.76
CA ALA A 437 -12.40 -28.18 13.52
C ALA A 437 -13.87 -28.10 13.04
N ILE A 438 -14.05 -27.96 11.72
CA ILE A 438 -15.29 -28.21 10.96
C ILE A 438 -16.48 -27.27 11.29
N THR A 439 -16.64 -26.25 10.43
CA THR A 439 -17.87 -25.47 10.14
C THR A 439 -18.90 -25.17 11.25
N MET A 440 -19.08 -23.89 11.56
CA MET A 440 -20.28 -23.34 12.22
C MET A 440 -21.57 -23.96 11.66
N GLN A 441 -22.33 -24.67 12.48
CA GLN A 441 -23.62 -25.25 12.10
C GLN A 441 -24.76 -24.29 12.42
N LYS A 442 -25.75 -24.24 11.52
CA LYS A 442 -27.01 -23.49 11.67
C LYS A 442 -27.81 -24.11 12.82
N HIS A 443 -28.25 -23.30 13.78
CA HIS A 443 -28.90 -23.76 15.01
C HIS A 443 -30.24 -23.03 15.21
N TYR A 444 -30.34 -22.09 16.15
CA TYR A 444 -31.58 -21.38 16.51
C TYR A 444 -31.91 -20.19 15.61
N LYS A 445 -33.20 -19.84 15.46
CA LYS A 445 -33.64 -18.48 15.11
C LYS A 445 -33.50 -17.55 16.32
N LEU A 446 -33.42 -16.24 16.12
CA LEU A 446 -33.27 -15.25 17.20
C LEU A 446 -34.31 -15.40 18.33
N ALA A 447 -35.59 -15.54 17.97
CA ALA A 447 -36.69 -15.64 18.92
C ALA A 447 -36.67 -16.92 19.78
N GLN A 448 -35.86 -17.92 19.44
CA GLN A 448 -35.70 -19.14 20.24
C GLN A 448 -34.63 -18.99 21.36
N VAL A 449 -34.01 -17.80 21.47
CA VAL A 449 -32.98 -17.47 22.47
C VAL A 449 -33.16 -16.05 23.03
N ASP A 450 -34.41 -15.57 23.08
CA ASP A 450 -34.83 -14.24 23.56
C ASP A 450 -34.17 -13.04 22.87
N LEU A 451 -33.68 -13.22 21.64
CA LEU A 451 -33.14 -12.13 20.82
C LEU A 451 -34.20 -11.65 19.82
N ARG A 452 -34.23 -10.34 19.60
CA ARG A 452 -35.04 -9.67 18.58
C ARG A 452 -34.27 -8.48 18.00
N ALA A 453 -34.76 -7.91 16.90
CA ALA A 453 -34.26 -6.62 16.40
C ALA A 453 -34.25 -5.56 17.53
N GLY A 454 -33.20 -4.74 17.58
CA GLY A 454 -32.99 -3.75 18.64
C GLY A 454 -32.37 -4.30 19.93
N THR A 455 -32.29 -5.63 20.15
CA THR A 455 -31.61 -6.17 21.33
C THR A 455 -30.11 -5.84 21.28
N LYS A 456 -29.58 -5.29 22.38
CA LYS A 456 -28.15 -5.05 22.57
C LYS A 456 -27.48 -6.31 23.11
N VAL A 457 -26.40 -6.75 22.47
CA VAL A 457 -25.64 -7.96 22.82
C VAL A 457 -24.16 -7.64 23.01
N LYS A 458 -23.53 -8.25 24.02
CA LYS A 458 -22.06 -8.17 24.19
C LYS A 458 -21.39 -9.06 23.13
N VAL A 459 -20.18 -8.71 22.69
CA VAL A 459 -19.33 -9.56 21.84
C VAL A 459 -17.99 -9.85 22.51
N ASP A 460 -17.48 -11.08 22.38
CA ASP A 460 -16.16 -11.49 22.88
C ASP A 460 -15.19 -12.01 21.79
N LYS A 461 -15.69 -12.33 20.59
CA LYS A 461 -14.88 -12.72 19.43
C LYS A 461 -15.39 -12.09 18.14
N LEU A 462 -14.45 -11.87 17.22
CA LEU A 462 -14.70 -11.61 15.81
C LEU A 462 -14.06 -12.75 15.00
N GLY A 463 -14.80 -13.28 14.04
CA GLY A 463 -14.44 -14.40 13.18
C GLY A 463 -14.43 -13.97 11.73
N TYR A 464 -13.45 -14.43 10.98
CA TYR A 464 -13.30 -14.19 9.55
C TYR A 464 -13.23 -15.54 8.82
N LYS A 465 -14.24 -15.84 8.01
CA LYS A 465 -14.29 -17.06 7.19
C LYS A 465 -13.36 -16.89 5.99
N VAL A 466 -12.39 -17.78 5.83
CA VAL A 466 -11.31 -17.61 4.83
C VAL A 466 -11.84 -17.73 3.39
N LYS A 467 -12.78 -18.66 3.14
CA LYS A 467 -13.30 -18.97 1.79
C LYS A 467 -14.13 -17.83 1.19
N ASP A 468 -15.07 -17.29 1.96
CA ASP A 468 -16.05 -16.27 1.51
C ASP A 468 -15.72 -14.84 2.00
N LYS A 469 -14.66 -14.69 2.84
CA LYS A 469 -14.20 -13.43 3.45
C LYS A 469 -15.22 -12.77 4.39
N SER A 470 -16.30 -13.48 4.76
CA SER A 470 -17.37 -12.92 5.58
C SER A 470 -16.96 -12.79 7.05
N LEU A 471 -17.46 -11.73 7.68
CA LEU A 471 -17.25 -11.42 9.09
C LEU A 471 -18.42 -11.93 9.94
N TRP A 472 -18.08 -12.43 11.12
CA TRP A 472 -18.98 -13.02 12.10
C TRP A 472 -18.58 -12.55 13.48
N TYR A 473 -19.54 -12.28 14.37
CA TYR A 473 -19.26 -12.01 15.78
C TYR A 473 -19.78 -13.15 16.64
N ARG A 474 -19.05 -13.47 17.71
CA ARG A 474 -19.61 -14.29 18.78
C ARG A 474 -20.29 -13.36 19.76
N ILE A 475 -21.62 -13.41 19.76
CA ILE A 475 -22.48 -12.67 20.66
C ILE A 475 -22.67 -13.47 21.95
N ILE A 476 -22.93 -12.75 23.04
CA ILE A 476 -23.31 -13.29 24.35
C ILE A 476 -24.74 -12.83 24.62
N CYS A 477 -25.65 -13.79 24.85
CA CYS A 477 -27.06 -13.49 25.15
C CYS A 477 -27.20 -12.80 26.52
N PRO A 478 -27.90 -11.65 26.64
CA PRO A 478 -27.91 -10.85 27.87
C PRO A 478 -28.41 -11.57 29.12
N ASN A 479 -29.33 -12.52 28.97
CA ASN A 479 -30.04 -13.17 30.08
C ASN A 479 -29.42 -14.53 30.50
N THR A 480 -28.60 -15.14 29.64
CA THR A 480 -28.16 -16.54 29.79
C THR A 480 -26.66 -16.75 29.61
N ASP A 481 -25.91 -15.67 29.32
CA ASP A 481 -24.50 -15.64 28.89
C ASP A 481 -24.12 -16.65 27.77
N THR A 482 -25.12 -17.24 27.11
CA THR A 482 -24.95 -18.30 26.11
C THR A 482 -24.40 -17.70 24.81
N LYS A 483 -23.47 -18.42 24.17
CA LYS A 483 -22.60 -17.85 23.14
C LYS A 483 -22.90 -18.39 21.75
N TYR A 484 -23.36 -17.52 20.87
CA TYR A 484 -23.71 -17.85 19.49
C TYR A 484 -22.91 -17.04 18.48
N TRP A 485 -22.71 -17.60 17.29
CA TRP A 485 -22.12 -16.88 16.17
C TRP A 485 -23.20 -16.34 15.23
N ILE A 486 -23.08 -15.08 14.84
CA ILE A 486 -23.96 -14.40 13.88
C ILE A 486 -23.12 -13.59 12.89
N SER A 487 -23.57 -13.48 11.64
CA SER A 487 -22.85 -12.70 10.62
C SER A 487 -22.90 -11.21 10.94
N SER A 488 -21.80 -10.48 10.70
CA SER A 488 -21.72 -9.05 11.00
C SER A 488 -22.72 -8.20 10.23
N LYS A 489 -23.26 -8.70 9.10
CA LYS A 489 -24.32 -8.01 8.33
C LYS A 489 -25.65 -7.89 9.10
N PHE A 490 -25.78 -8.61 10.21
CA PHE A 490 -26.93 -8.62 11.09
C PHE A 490 -26.72 -7.82 12.39
N LEU A 491 -25.64 -7.03 12.48
CA LEU A 491 -25.21 -6.32 13.69
C LEU A 491 -24.68 -4.90 13.43
N SER A 492 -25.38 -3.88 13.95
CA SER A 492 -24.90 -2.49 14.00
C SER A 492 -23.96 -2.24 15.18
#